data_AF-A0A0A7LNY0-F1
#
_entry.id   AF-A0A0A7LNY0-F1
#
_cell.length_a   1.000
_cell.length_b   1.000
_cell.length_c   1.000
_cell.angle_alpha   90.00
_cell.angle_beta   90.00
_cell.angle_gamma   90.00
#
_symmetry.space_group_name_H-M   'P 1'
#
loop_
_entity.id
_entity.type
_entity.pdbx_description
1 polymer ?
#
loop_
_entity_poly.entity_id
_entity_poly.type
_entity_poly.pdbx_seq_one_letter_code
_entity_poly.pdbx_strand_id
1 'polypeptide(L)'
;MFWLTPALVAGLAFTSCSTDTKSTADQTTTTPDANNSATTNAGNTAGMADVKPTGPPPAWAPNIAPEMLAVIEKLDSLSGPTPPHKLTPAQVRKAPSFKDALQAVMTKYNIPMTHTGVDTMSQMVQAGVKVRIYTPRGATGTLPVIVYYHGGGWVIANLDTYDASARALAAKTNAIVVSVAYRQAPEHKFPTAHNDSFAAYQWVLKNAASFKGDPNRVAVAGESAGGNLAAAVSMMARDKGVQMPKYEVLVFPIAGYDVNTPSYKEHVMSKPLNKPFMEWFFKYYLRSAADGKNPMINLVDANLKGLPPTTIIGAGIDPLMSEGKTLADKLEAAGVSVNYKLYPNVTHEFFGMDAVVPQAREAQDLAASDLKAALK
;
A
#
# COMPACT_ATOMS: atom_id res chain seq x y z
N MET A 1 40.15 46.33 27.94
CA MET A 1 41.53 46.19 28.43
C MET A 1 41.51 45.21 29.59
N PHE A 2 41.61 43.91 29.28
CA PHE A 2 41.80 42.82 30.24
C PHE A 2 42.87 41.91 29.63
N TRP A 3 43.82 41.53 30.47
CA TRP A 3 45.09 40.87 30.14
C TRP A 3 44.98 39.33 30.18
N LEU A 4 45.85 38.71 29.39
CA LEU A 4 46.56 37.43 29.57
C LEU A 4 45.88 36.06 29.31
N THR A 5 46.32 35.45 28.21
CA THR A 5 46.65 34.01 28.00
C THR A 5 47.96 33.63 28.77
N PRO A 6 48.62 32.42 28.67
CA PRO A 6 48.40 31.19 27.86
C PRO A 6 48.75 29.80 28.52
N ALA A 7 48.60 28.70 27.75
CA ALA A 7 49.48 27.49 27.63
C ALA A 7 49.60 26.48 28.83
N LEU A 8 49.97 25.18 28.76
CA LEU A 8 50.29 24.14 27.75
C LEU A 8 50.41 22.76 28.49
N VAL A 9 50.05 21.64 27.83
CA VAL A 9 50.78 20.34 27.65
C VAL A 9 51.12 19.32 28.79
N ALA A 10 51.05 18.03 28.37
CA ALA A 10 51.64 16.76 28.85
C ALA A 10 50.98 16.07 30.06
N GLY A 11 50.69 14.77 30.08
CA GLY A 11 51.23 13.61 29.37
C GLY A 11 51.96 12.71 30.38
N LEU A 12 51.58 11.43 30.53
CA LEU A 12 52.44 10.28 30.90
C LEU A 12 51.61 9.02 31.20
N ALA A 13 52.04 7.90 30.61
CA ALA A 13 51.66 6.53 30.90
C ALA A 13 52.52 5.96 32.04
N PHE A 14 52.06 4.90 32.72
CA PHE A 14 52.92 3.78 33.17
C PHE A 14 52.09 2.50 33.47
N THR A 15 52.70 1.40 33.07
CA THR A 15 52.44 -0.06 33.27
C THR A 15 52.57 -0.48 34.75
N SER A 16 52.33 -1.70 35.29
CA SER A 16 52.36 -3.10 34.81
C SER A 16 51.91 -4.09 35.93
N CYS A 17 51.95 -5.41 35.61
CA CYS A 17 51.92 -6.65 36.44
C CYS A 17 50.52 -7.24 36.73
N SER A 18 50.06 -8.35 36.14
CA SER A 18 50.55 -9.73 35.93
C SER A 18 50.50 -10.64 37.16
N THR A 19 49.72 -11.72 37.07
CA THR A 19 50.13 -13.10 37.41
C THR A 19 49.21 -14.12 36.75
N ASP A 20 49.83 -15.04 36.01
CA ASP A 20 49.28 -16.26 35.41
C ASP A 20 49.06 -17.37 36.45
N THR A 21 48.11 -18.28 36.16
CA THR A 21 48.33 -19.73 36.37
C THR A 21 47.54 -20.58 35.36
N LYS A 22 48.28 -21.56 34.81
CA LYS A 22 48.00 -22.64 33.83
C LYS A 22 46.74 -23.48 34.18
N SER A 23 46.06 -24.22 33.28
CA SER A 23 46.62 -25.35 32.52
C SER A 23 45.59 -26.05 31.60
N THR A 24 46.09 -26.47 30.43
CA THR A 24 45.83 -27.70 29.61
C THR A 24 44.52 -27.94 28.82
N ALA A 25 44.75 -28.13 27.50
CA ALA A 25 44.13 -28.96 26.45
C ALA A 25 43.11 -30.02 26.89
N ASP A 26 42.09 -30.40 26.11
CA ASP A 26 42.19 -30.94 24.75
C ASP A 26 40.85 -30.89 23.96
N GLN A 27 40.94 -31.12 22.65
CA GLN A 27 39.94 -30.99 21.60
C GLN A 27 38.66 -31.84 21.78
N THR A 28 37.52 -31.31 21.33
CA THR A 28 36.57 -32.08 20.50
C THR A 28 35.67 -31.14 19.69
N THR A 29 35.74 -31.30 18.37
CA THR A 29 34.85 -30.72 17.37
C THR A 29 33.47 -31.36 17.45
N THR A 30 32.42 -30.57 17.72
CA THR A 30 31.04 -30.88 17.32
C THR A 30 30.25 -29.58 17.14
N THR A 31 29.75 -29.38 15.92
CA THR A 31 28.70 -28.42 15.52
C THR A 31 27.46 -28.54 16.39
N PRO A 32 26.74 -27.44 16.68
CA PRO A 32 25.32 -27.52 17.03
C PRO A 32 24.46 -26.89 15.93
N ASP A 33 23.60 -27.75 15.36
CA ASP A 33 22.44 -27.39 14.57
C ASP A 33 21.56 -26.37 15.31
N ALA A 34 21.18 -25.31 14.59
CA ALA A 34 20.19 -24.36 15.01
C ALA A 34 18.79 -25.00 14.87
N ASN A 35 18.24 -25.47 15.98
CA ASN A 35 16.82 -25.72 16.08
C ASN A 35 16.34 -25.23 17.45
N ASN A 36 15.87 -23.98 17.50
CA ASN A 36 15.16 -23.47 18.66
C ASN A 36 13.82 -22.89 18.19
N SER A 37 12.80 -23.73 18.30
CA SER A 37 11.40 -23.38 18.12
C SER A 37 10.99 -22.41 19.23
N ALA A 38 10.91 -21.12 18.90
CA ALA A 38 10.25 -20.15 19.75
C ALA A 38 8.73 -20.29 19.55
N THR A 39 8.09 -20.91 20.55
CA THR A 39 6.64 -20.92 20.75
C THR A 39 6.11 -19.49 20.81
N THR A 40 5.41 -19.06 19.75
CA THR A 40 4.65 -17.81 19.74
C THR A 40 3.36 -17.99 20.54
N ASN A 41 3.16 -17.12 21.52
CA ASN A 41 1.91 -16.98 22.27
C ASN A 41 0.73 -16.77 21.32
N ALA A 42 -0.20 -17.72 21.33
CA ALA A 42 -1.48 -17.67 20.64
C ALA A 42 -2.36 -16.58 21.29
N GLY A 43 -2.30 -15.37 20.75
CA GLY A 43 -3.20 -14.27 21.07
C GLY A 43 -4.28 -14.14 19.98
N ASN A 44 -5.41 -14.81 20.20
CA ASN A 44 -6.71 -14.57 19.56
C ASN A 44 -6.80 -14.75 18.02
N THR A 45 -6.50 -15.95 17.52
CA THR A 45 -7.03 -16.44 16.23
C THR A 45 -8.47 -16.91 16.45
N ALA A 46 -9.42 -15.97 16.50
CA ALA A 46 -10.81 -16.32 16.18
C ALA A 46 -10.78 -16.93 14.77
N GLY A 47 -11.10 -18.22 14.67
CA GLY A 47 -10.87 -19.02 13.46
C GLY A 47 -11.42 -18.32 12.22
N MET A 48 -10.55 -18.03 11.26
CA MET A 48 -11.01 -17.64 9.93
C MET A 48 -11.95 -18.74 9.44
N ALA A 49 -13.12 -18.35 8.96
CA ALA A 49 -14.06 -19.31 8.39
C ALA A 49 -13.35 -20.10 7.28
N ASP A 50 -13.63 -21.40 7.19
CA ASP A 50 -13.07 -22.31 6.18
C ASP A 50 -13.70 -22.01 4.81
N VAL A 51 -13.33 -20.85 4.24
CA VAL A 51 -13.81 -20.37 2.94
C VAL A 51 -13.16 -21.22 1.85
N LYS A 52 -14.00 -21.94 1.10
CA LYS A 52 -13.55 -22.83 0.02
C LYS A 52 -14.06 -22.37 -1.33
N PRO A 53 -13.23 -22.45 -2.38
CA PRO A 53 -13.67 -22.29 -3.74
C PRO A 53 -14.63 -23.44 -4.13
N THR A 54 -15.42 -23.20 -5.16
CA THR A 54 -16.38 -24.14 -5.74
C THR A 54 -15.76 -25.00 -6.83
N GLY A 55 -14.73 -24.49 -7.52
CA GLY A 55 -14.00 -25.19 -8.57
C GLY A 55 -12.50 -25.30 -8.31
N PRO A 56 -11.78 -26.03 -9.17
CA PRO A 56 -10.32 -26.07 -9.13
C PRO A 56 -9.72 -24.71 -9.55
N PRO A 57 -8.46 -24.42 -9.16
CA PRO A 57 -7.70 -23.29 -9.68
C PRO A 57 -7.74 -23.22 -11.22
N PRO A 58 -7.98 -22.04 -11.82
CA PRO A 58 -8.00 -21.90 -13.25
C PRO A 58 -6.57 -21.96 -13.83
N ALA A 59 -6.44 -22.31 -15.11
CA ALA A 59 -5.14 -22.45 -15.77
C ALA A 59 -4.27 -21.18 -15.74
N TRP A 60 -4.89 -19.99 -15.66
CA TRP A 60 -4.18 -18.71 -15.57
C TRP A 60 -3.69 -18.38 -14.15
N ALA A 61 -4.05 -19.19 -13.15
CA ALA A 61 -3.68 -19.02 -11.75
C ALA A 61 -3.65 -20.36 -10.99
N PRO A 62 -2.75 -21.30 -11.36
CA PRO A 62 -2.72 -22.65 -10.81
C PRO A 62 -2.40 -22.69 -9.31
N ASN A 63 -1.75 -21.65 -8.78
CA ASN A 63 -1.30 -21.54 -7.39
C ASN A 63 -2.12 -20.54 -6.55
N ILE A 64 -3.29 -20.08 -7.03
CA ILE A 64 -4.13 -19.11 -6.29
C ILE A 64 -4.54 -19.64 -4.92
N ALA A 65 -4.51 -18.77 -3.91
CA ALA A 65 -5.00 -19.08 -2.57
C ALA A 65 -6.49 -19.45 -2.63
N PRO A 66 -6.94 -20.51 -1.92
CA PRO A 66 -8.33 -20.96 -1.97
C PRO A 66 -9.35 -19.88 -1.66
N GLU A 67 -9.09 -19.03 -0.67
CA GLU A 67 -9.97 -17.94 -0.24
C GLU A 67 -10.02 -16.84 -1.30
N MET A 68 -8.88 -16.55 -1.94
CA MET A 68 -8.83 -15.61 -3.06
C MET A 68 -9.62 -16.13 -4.25
N LEU A 69 -9.49 -17.42 -4.57
CA LEU A 69 -10.25 -18.06 -5.64
C LEU A 69 -11.76 -18.00 -5.35
N ALA A 70 -12.19 -18.26 -4.11
CA ALA A 70 -13.59 -18.15 -3.73
C ALA A 70 -14.17 -16.74 -3.97
N VAL A 71 -13.38 -15.69 -3.72
CA VAL A 71 -13.79 -14.31 -4.03
C VAL A 71 -13.84 -14.06 -5.54
N ILE A 72 -12.87 -14.55 -6.31
CA ILE A 72 -12.86 -14.42 -7.78
C ILE A 72 -14.04 -15.15 -8.43
N GLU A 73 -14.32 -16.39 -8.03
CA GLU A 73 -15.49 -17.14 -8.49
C GLU A 73 -16.78 -16.40 -8.14
N LYS A 74 -16.83 -15.81 -6.94
CA LYS A 74 -18.00 -15.03 -6.54
C LYS A 74 -18.17 -13.78 -7.40
N LEU A 75 -17.08 -13.06 -7.69
CA LEU A 75 -17.10 -11.92 -8.60
C LEU A 75 -17.59 -12.33 -10.00
N ASP A 76 -17.11 -13.45 -10.52
CA ASP A 76 -17.57 -14.01 -11.79
C ASP A 76 -19.07 -14.33 -11.77
N SER A 77 -19.56 -14.94 -10.69
CA SER A 77 -20.99 -15.27 -10.54
C SER A 77 -21.91 -14.04 -10.50
N LEU A 78 -21.39 -12.90 -10.08
CA LEU A 78 -22.12 -11.63 -10.02
C LEU A 78 -21.98 -10.84 -11.32
N SER A 79 -20.93 -11.11 -12.09
CA SER A 79 -20.61 -10.39 -13.32
C SER A 79 -21.37 -10.95 -14.52
N GLY A 80 -21.64 -10.09 -15.50
CA GLY A 80 -22.15 -10.53 -16.79
C GLY A 80 -21.07 -11.23 -17.64
N PRO A 81 -21.46 -11.90 -18.74
CA PRO A 81 -20.51 -12.63 -19.60
C PRO A 81 -19.56 -11.71 -20.38
N THR A 82 -19.86 -10.41 -20.44
CA THR A 82 -19.05 -9.43 -21.17
C THR A 82 -17.87 -8.97 -20.32
N PRO A 83 -16.62 -9.16 -20.77
CA PRO A 83 -15.44 -8.69 -20.04
C PRO A 83 -15.46 -7.16 -19.82
N PRO A 84 -14.97 -6.66 -18.67
CA PRO A 84 -15.01 -5.23 -18.34
C PRO A 84 -14.37 -4.31 -19.38
N HIS A 85 -13.28 -4.73 -20.01
CA HIS A 85 -12.58 -3.96 -21.06
C HIS A 85 -13.38 -3.83 -22.37
N LYS A 86 -14.52 -4.52 -22.52
CA LYS A 86 -15.46 -4.36 -23.64
C LYS A 86 -16.65 -3.45 -23.30
N LEU A 87 -16.75 -3.01 -22.06
CA LEU A 87 -17.82 -2.13 -21.57
C LEU A 87 -17.38 -0.67 -21.55
N THR A 88 -18.35 0.24 -21.52
CA THR A 88 -18.09 1.67 -21.27
C THR A 88 -17.77 1.93 -19.80
N PRO A 89 -17.07 3.04 -19.44
CA PRO A 89 -16.81 3.38 -18.05
C PRO A 89 -18.07 3.46 -17.18
N ALA A 90 -19.16 4.00 -17.71
CA ALA A 90 -20.44 4.09 -17.01
C ALA A 90 -21.03 2.70 -16.70
N GLN A 91 -20.83 1.71 -17.57
CA GLN A 91 -21.26 0.33 -17.33
C GLN A 91 -20.36 -0.35 -16.29
N VAL A 92 -19.04 -0.21 -16.40
CA VAL A 92 -18.10 -0.81 -15.43
C VAL A 92 -18.32 -0.24 -14.03
N ARG A 93 -18.56 1.08 -13.89
CA ARG A 93 -18.87 1.73 -12.60
C ARG A 93 -20.15 1.21 -11.93
N LYS A 94 -21.07 0.60 -12.69
CA LYS A 94 -22.32 0.01 -12.18
C LYS A 94 -22.21 -1.51 -11.99
N ALA A 95 -21.17 -2.14 -12.52
CA ALA A 95 -20.97 -3.58 -12.41
C ALA A 95 -20.54 -3.95 -10.97
N PRO A 96 -20.81 -5.18 -10.53
CA PRO A 96 -20.28 -5.68 -9.27
C PRO A 96 -18.76 -5.59 -9.21
N SER A 97 -18.26 -5.21 -8.05
CA SER A 97 -16.84 -5.05 -7.75
C SER A 97 -16.33 -6.16 -6.84
N PHE A 98 -15.01 -6.19 -6.62
CA PHE A 98 -14.40 -7.11 -5.66
C PHE A 98 -14.97 -6.96 -4.24
N LYS A 99 -15.43 -5.75 -3.87
CA LYS A 99 -16.14 -5.48 -2.60
C LYS A 99 -17.46 -6.25 -2.53
N ASP A 100 -18.25 -6.24 -3.61
CA ASP A 100 -19.54 -6.93 -3.65
C ASP A 100 -19.36 -8.45 -3.59
N ALA A 101 -18.32 -8.95 -4.27
CA ALA A 101 -17.92 -10.34 -4.18
C ALA A 101 -17.48 -10.74 -2.76
N LEU A 102 -16.60 -9.95 -2.14
CA LEU A 102 -16.15 -10.15 -0.77
C LEU A 102 -17.34 -10.16 0.20
N GLN A 103 -18.23 -9.17 0.11
CA GLN A 103 -19.42 -9.08 0.96
C GLN A 103 -20.32 -10.31 0.80
N ALA A 104 -20.51 -10.79 -0.43
CA ALA A 104 -21.33 -11.97 -0.67
C ALA A 104 -20.67 -13.27 -0.16
N VAL A 105 -19.34 -13.39 -0.22
CA VAL A 105 -18.61 -14.48 0.44
C VAL A 105 -18.78 -14.39 1.95
N MET A 106 -18.57 -13.22 2.55
CA MET A 106 -18.73 -13.02 3.99
C MET A 106 -20.14 -13.39 4.45
N THR A 107 -21.18 -12.98 3.72
CA THR A 107 -22.57 -13.35 4.01
C THR A 107 -22.77 -14.86 3.91
N LYS A 108 -22.27 -15.52 2.85
CA LYS A 108 -22.38 -16.98 2.68
C LYS A 108 -21.77 -17.76 3.83
N TYR A 109 -20.63 -17.31 4.36
CA TYR A 109 -19.88 -17.99 5.42
C TYR A 109 -20.12 -17.42 6.82
N ASN A 110 -21.11 -16.53 7.00
CA ASN A 110 -21.41 -15.84 8.26
C ASN A 110 -20.18 -15.14 8.89
N ILE A 111 -19.30 -14.58 8.06
CA ILE A 111 -18.11 -13.86 8.52
C ILE A 111 -18.53 -12.45 8.92
N PRO A 112 -18.27 -12.02 10.17
CA PRO A 112 -18.63 -10.68 10.63
C PRO A 112 -17.77 -9.62 9.94
N MET A 113 -18.32 -8.41 9.82
CA MET A 113 -17.57 -7.25 9.37
C MET A 113 -16.39 -6.98 10.31
N THR A 114 -15.21 -6.75 9.74
CA THR A 114 -13.99 -6.38 10.47
C THR A 114 -13.92 -4.86 10.70
N HIS A 115 -13.11 -4.44 11.67
CA HIS A 115 -12.77 -3.01 11.92
C HIS A 115 -13.99 -2.10 12.16
N THR A 116 -15.03 -2.63 12.82
CA THR A 116 -16.25 -1.87 13.13
C THR A 116 -16.01 -0.75 14.13
N GLY A 117 -14.87 -0.74 14.83
CA GLY A 117 -14.42 0.31 15.77
C GLY A 117 -13.87 1.58 15.12
N VAL A 118 -14.23 1.88 13.87
CA VAL A 118 -13.76 3.06 13.13
C VAL A 118 -14.96 3.91 12.73
N ASP A 119 -14.98 5.15 13.19
CA ASP A 119 -16.01 6.12 12.85
C ASP A 119 -15.63 6.86 11.56
N THR A 120 -16.64 7.33 10.82
CA THR A 120 -16.41 8.02 9.55
C THR A 120 -17.16 9.33 9.47
N MET A 121 -16.52 10.36 8.93
CA MET A 121 -17.18 11.61 8.51
C MET A 121 -16.74 12.00 7.11
N SER A 122 -17.58 12.73 6.38
CA SER A 122 -17.23 13.24 5.04
C SER A 122 -17.01 14.74 5.08
N GLN A 123 -16.04 15.23 4.31
CA GLN A 123 -15.72 16.65 4.22
C GLN A 123 -15.36 17.04 2.79
N MET A 124 -15.81 18.21 2.34
CA MET A 124 -15.35 18.79 1.07
C MET A 124 -13.99 19.46 1.29
N VAL A 125 -12.99 19.12 0.47
CA VAL A 125 -11.66 19.74 0.54
C VAL A 125 -11.50 20.87 -0.46
N GLN A 126 -12.17 20.74 -1.62
CA GLN A 126 -12.35 21.79 -2.63
C GLN A 126 -13.57 21.46 -3.50
N ALA A 127 -13.94 22.36 -4.41
CA ALA A 127 -15.04 22.11 -5.34
C ALA A 127 -14.81 20.80 -6.12
N GLY A 128 -15.76 19.86 -5.99
CA GLY A 128 -15.71 18.56 -6.68
C GLY A 128 -14.80 17.50 -6.06
N VAL A 129 -14.11 17.78 -4.95
CA VAL A 129 -13.28 16.79 -4.24
C VAL A 129 -13.73 16.66 -2.80
N LYS A 130 -14.19 15.47 -2.43
CA LYS A 130 -14.56 15.11 -1.06
C LYS A 130 -13.55 14.13 -0.48
N VAL A 131 -13.45 14.11 0.84
CA VAL A 131 -12.74 13.08 1.59
C VAL A 131 -13.70 12.38 2.55
N ARG A 132 -13.42 11.12 2.85
CA ARG A 132 -13.96 10.42 4.02
C ARG A 132 -12.83 10.24 5.02
N ILE A 133 -13.04 10.77 6.21
CA ILE A 133 -12.10 10.72 7.33
C ILE A 133 -12.54 9.57 8.22
N TYR A 134 -11.62 8.64 8.47
CA TYR A 134 -11.78 7.45 9.30
C TYR A 134 -11.01 7.65 10.59
N THR A 135 -11.70 7.57 11.73
CA THR A 135 -11.12 7.81 13.05
C THR A 135 -11.32 6.57 13.92
N PRO A 136 -10.25 5.96 14.46
CA PRO A 136 -10.37 4.84 15.39
C PRO A 136 -11.08 5.28 16.69
N ARG A 137 -12.08 4.52 17.12
CA ARG A 137 -12.79 4.77 18.39
C ARG A 137 -11.86 4.61 19.58
N GLY A 138 -12.08 5.42 20.60
CA GLY A 138 -11.31 5.35 21.85
C GLY A 138 -9.88 5.89 21.74
N ALA A 139 -9.47 6.37 20.56
CA ALA A 139 -8.18 7.02 20.38
C ALA A 139 -8.15 8.38 21.09
N THR A 140 -7.06 8.65 21.82
CA THR A 140 -6.87 9.85 22.62
C THR A 140 -5.70 10.69 22.09
N GLY A 141 -5.74 11.99 22.35
CA GLY A 141 -4.70 12.93 21.89
C GLY A 141 -4.74 13.24 20.39
N THR A 142 -3.63 13.80 19.90
CA THR A 142 -3.43 14.09 18.48
C THR A 142 -2.87 12.85 17.79
N LEU A 143 -3.49 12.44 16.68
CA LEU A 143 -3.18 11.21 15.97
C LEU A 143 -2.34 11.45 14.71
N PRO A 144 -1.48 10.50 14.32
CA PRO A 144 -0.90 10.53 12.98
C PRO A 144 -2.00 10.45 11.90
N VAL A 145 -1.68 10.92 10.70
CA VAL A 145 -2.63 10.95 9.57
C VAL A 145 -2.08 10.19 8.38
N ILE A 146 -2.91 9.39 7.74
CA ILE A 146 -2.60 8.70 6.48
C ILE A 146 -3.55 9.25 5.41
N VAL A 147 -3.02 9.91 4.39
CA VAL A 147 -3.83 10.31 3.23
C VAL A 147 -3.89 9.13 2.28
N TYR A 148 -5.10 8.65 2.02
CA TYR A 148 -5.34 7.39 1.32
C TYR A 148 -5.99 7.63 -0.03
N TYR A 149 -5.46 6.99 -1.06
CA TYR A 149 -5.95 7.07 -2.43
C TYR A 149 -6.44 5.71 -2.88
N HIS A 150 -7.72 5.64 -3.26
CA HIS A 150 -8.30 4.39 -3.74
C HIS A 150 -7.79 4.03 -5.14
N GLY A 151 -7.93 2.77 -5.54
CA GLY A 151 -7.55 2.30 -6.88
C GLY A 151 -8.64 2.51 -7.94
N GLY A 152 -8.71 1.60 -8.91
CA GLY A 152 -9.67 1.66 -10.01
C GLY A 152 -9.18 2.39 -11.27
N GLY A 153 -7.87 2.34 -11.55
CA GLY A 153 -7.29 2.82 -12.82
C GLY A 153 -7.64 4.28 -13.17
N TRP A 154 -7.87 5.12 -12.15
CA TRP A 154 -8.36 6.50 -12.25
C TRP A 154 -9.73 6.69 -12.93
N VAL A 155 -10.46 5.60 -13.23
CA VAL A 155 -11.69 5.62 -14.04
C VAL A 155 -12.89 5.08 -13.26
N ILE A 156 -12.68 4.08 -12.39
CA ILE A 156 -13.73 3.37 -11.65
C ILE A 156 -13.47 3.35 -10.14
N ALA A 157 -14.36 2.70 -9.39
CA ALA A 157 -14.35 2.60 -7.94
C ALA A 157 -14.56 3.95 -7.24
N ASN A 158 -14.67 3.91 -5.92
CA ASN A 158 -14.88 5.09 -5.08
C ASN A 158 -14.52 4.77 -3.62
N LEU A 159 -14.82 5.71 -2.71
CA LEU A 159 -14.64 5.56 -1.27
C LEU A 159 -15.31 4.29 -0.70
N ASP A 160 -16.47 3.89 -1.22
CA ASP A 160 -17.20 2.72 -0.73
C ASP A 160 -16.60 1.40 -1.22
N THR A 161 -15.93 1.39 -2.37
CA THR A 161 -15.25 0.20 -2.90
C THR A 161 -14.03 -0.15 -2.03
N TYR A 162 -13.29 0.85 -1.55
CA TYR A 162 -12.06 0.69 -0.76
C TYR A 162 -12.24 1.01 0.74
N ASP A 163 -13.48 1.02 1.22
CA ASP A 163 -13.81 1.33 2.62
C ASP A 163 -13.12 0.37 3.61
N ALA A 164 -13.04 -0.93 3.26
CA ALA A 164 -12.40 -1.96 4.07
C ALA A 164 -10.91 -1.68 4.32
N SER A 165 -10.16 -1.30 3.28
CA SER A 165 -8.73 -0.97 3.40
C SER A 165 -8.49 0.24 4.29
N ALA A 166 -9.27 1.32 4.11
CA ALA A 166 -9.15 2.53 4.92
C ALA A 166 -9.49 2.27 6.39
N ARG A 167 -10.53 1.47 6.69
CA ARG A 167 -10.86 1.04 8.05
C ARG A 167 -9.76 0.19 8.67
N ALA A 168 -9.23 -0.78 7.92
CA ALA A 168 -8.18 -1.66 8.40
C ALA A 168 -6.91 -0.87 8.77
N LEU A 169 -6.48 0.05 7.89
CA LEU A 169 -5.34 0.92 8.18
C LEU A 169 -5.60 1.77 9.43
N ALA A 170 -6.76 2.43 9.54
CA ALA A 170 -7.11 3.24 10.72
C ALA A 170 -7.07 2.41 12.02
N ALA A 171 -7.70 1.22 12.01
CA ALA A 171 -7.75 0.33 13.16
C ALA A 171 -6.38 -0.23 13.57
N LYS A 172 -5.57 -0.70 12.60
CA LYS A 172 -4.27 -1.36 12.87
C LYS A 172 -3.15 -0.39 13.22
N THR A 173 -3.24 0.86 12.75
CA THR A 173 -2.23 1.91 13.01
C THR A 173 -2.59 2.83 14.17
N ASN A 174 -3.86 2.85 14.60
CA ASN A 174 -4.40 3.89 15.47
C ASN A 174 -4.14 5.31 14.91
N ALA A 175 -4.23 5.45 13.59
CA ALA A 175 -4.09 6.71 12.86
C ALA A 175 -5.43 7.14 12.25
N ILE A 176 -5.54 8.43 11.95
CA ILE A 176 -6.64 8.94 11.14
C ILE A 176 -6.33 8.64 9.68
N VAL A 177 -7.28 8.04 8.95
CA VAL A 177 -7.15 7.84 7.51
C VAL A 177 -8.05 8.83 6.78
N VAL A 178 -7.50 9.60 5.84
CA VAL A 178 -8.25 10.55 5.01
C VAL A 178 -8.30 10.00 3.59
N SER A 179 -9.39 9.29 3.26
CA SER A 179 -9.58 8.70 1.94
C SER A 179 -10.14 9.71 0.94
N VAL A 180 -9.46 9.89 -0.19
CA VAL A 180 -9.73 10.96 -1.16
C VAL A 180 -10.60 10.45 -2.31
N ALA A 181 -11.73 11.12 -2.56
CA ALA A 181 -12.55 10.91 -3.76
C ALA A 181 -12.11 11.90 -4.84
N TYR A 182 -10.97 11.61 -5.48
CA TYR A 182 -10.46 12.39 -6.60
C TYR A 182 -11.39 12.25 -7.82
N ARG A 183 -11.40 13.25 -8.70
CA ARG A 183 -12.20 13.18 -9.93
C ARG A 183 -11.60 12.19 -10.93
N GLN A 184 -12.48 11.48 -11.63
CA GLN A 184 -12.13 10.32 -12.45
C GLN A 184 -12.34 10.60 -13.94
N ALA A 185 -11.58 9.87 -14.75
CA ALA A 185 -11.75 9.83 -16.19
C ALA A 185 -12.92 8.92 -16.59
N PRO A 186 -13.49 9.08 -17.81
CA PRO A 186 -13.06 9.98 -18.88
C PRO A 186 -13.49 11.44 -18.73
N GLU A 187 -14.37 11.76 -17.78
CA GLU A 187 -14.86 13.12 -17.56
C GLU A 187 -13.72 14.06 -17.15
N HIS A 188 -12.79 13.53 -16.34
CA HIS A 188 -11.62 14.24 -15.85
C HIS A 188 -10.35 13.44 -16.11
N LYS A 189 -9.82 13.59 -17.33
CA LYS A 189 -8.56 12.95 -17.76
C LYS A 189 -7.35 13.46 -16.99
N PHE A 190 -6.21 12.76 -17.15
CA PHE A 190 -4.91 13.21 -16.65
C PHE A 190 -4.65 14.69 -16.98
N PRO A 191 -4.11 15.52 -16.05
CA PRO A 191 -3.63 15.18 -14.70
C PRO A 191 -4.63 15.45 -13.57
N THR A 192 -5.94 15.40 -13.82
CA THR A 192 -6.93 15.85 -12.83
C THR A 192 -6.87 15.08 -11.51
N ALA A 193 -6.81 13.75 -11.56
CA ALA A 193 -6.73 12.92 -10.35
C ALA A 193 -5.47 13.19 -9.52
N HIS A 194 -4.31 13.39 -10.17
CA HIS A 194 -3.05 13.77 -9.50
C HIS A 194 -3.17 15.12 -8.81
N ASN A 195 -3.70 16.12 -9.51
CA ASN A 195 -3.90 17.46 -8.94
C ASN A 195 -4.88 17.45 -7.77
N ASP A 196 -5.99 16.71 -7.87
CA ASP A 196 -6.96 16.56 -6.79
C ASP A 196 -6.35 15.85 -5.57
N SER A 197 -5.53 14.82 -5.81
CA SER A 197 -4.86 14.05 -4.75
C SER A 197 -3.82 14.90 -4.01
N PHE A 198 -3.07 15.72 -4.73
CA PHE A 198 -2.12 16.67 -4.15
C PHE A 198 -2.81 17.81 -3.41
N ALA A 199 -3.91 18.35 -3.96
CA ALA A 199 -4.70 19.37 -3.27
C ALA A 199 -5.30 18.83 -1.96
N ALA A 200 -5.79 17.58 -1.95
CA ALA A 200 -6.25 16.92 -0.74
C ALA A 200 -5.12 16.73 0.29
N TYR A 201 -3.91 16.37 -0.16
CA TYR A 201 -2.74 16.28 0.72
C TYR A 201 -2.39 17.63 1.36
N GLN A 202 -2.31 18.70 0.57
CA GLN A 202 -2.09 20.06 1.08
C GLN A 202 -3.20 20.50 2.05
N TRP A 203 -4.45 20.13 1.75
CA TRP A 203 -5.58 20.39 2.63
C TRP A 203 -5.42 19.66 3.97
N VAL A 204 -4.98 18.40 3.98
CA VAL A 204 -4.70 17.66 5.22
C VAL A 204 -3.61 18.35 6.03
N LEU A 205 -2.48 18.72 5.42
CA LEU A 205 -1.41 19.44 6.12
C LEU A 205 -1.88 20.72 6.80
N LYS A 206 -2.82 21.45 6.16
CA LYS A 206 -3.37 22.68 6.70
C LYS A 206 -4.46 22.47 7.77
N ASN A 207 -5.22 21.37 7.69
CA ASN A 207 -6.45 21.19 8.47
C ASN A 207 -6.41 20.01 9.45
N ALA A 208 -5.33 19.22 9.52
CA ALA A 208 -5.24 18.03 10.35
C ALA A 208 -5.72 18.25 11.79
N ALA A 209 -5.32 19.36 12.41
CA ALA A 209 -5.70 19.72 13.77
C ALA A 209 -7.23 19.81 13.98
N SER A 210 -8.01 20.20 12.96
CA SER A 210 -9.47 20.35 13.08
C SER A 210 -10.19 19.01 13.27
N PHE A 211 -9.53 17.91 12.93
CA PHE A 211 -10.03 16.54 13.13
C PHE A 211 -9.12 15.71 14.05
N LYS A 212 -8.34 16.38 14.92
CA LYS A 212 -7.38 15.77 15.87
C LYS A 212 -6.21 15.02 15.22
N GLY A 213 -5.93 15.29 13.94
CA GLY A 213 -4.73 14.82 13.26
C GLY A 213 -3.52 15.73 13.53
N ASP A 214 -2.33 15.15 13.44
CA ASP A 214 -1.05 15.84 13.56
C ASP A 214 -0.48 16.14 12.16
N PRO A 215 -0.39 17.42 11.75
CA PRO A 215 0.13 17.77 10.44
C PRO A 215 1.62 17.44 10.27
N ASN A 216 2.37 17.15 11.34
CA ASN A 216 3.79 16.77 11.27
C ASN A 216 4.00 15.24 11.23
N ARG A 217 2.92 14.45 11.32
CA ARG A 217 2.96 12.98 11.26
C ARG A 217 2.01 12.48 10.18
N VAL A 218 2.30 12.87 8.95
CA VAL A 218 1.48 12.53 7.78
C VAL A 218 2.22 11.55 6.86
N ALA A 219 1.58 10.44 6.53
CA ALA A 219 1.99 9.51 5.47
C ALA A 219 0.98 9.52 4.31
N VAL A 220 1.38 8.94 3.18
CA VAL A 220 0.48 8.67 2.05
C VAL A 220 0.38 7.17 1.81
N ALA A 221 -0.78 6.71 1.36
CA ALA A 221 -0.96 5.31 1.00
C ALA A 221 -1.96 5.17 -0.14
N GLY A 222 -1.86 4.10 -0.91
CA GLY A 222 -2.88 3.80 -1.91
C GLY A 222 -2.69 2.46 -2.60
N GLU A 223 -3.75 2.05 -3.29
CA GLU A 223 -3.85 0.78 -3.99
C GLU A 223 -3.92 1.01 -5.51
N SER A 224 -3.16 0.28 -6.32
CA SER A 224 -3.24 0.33 -7.78
C SER A 224 -2.96 1.75 -8.33
N ALA A 225 -3.92 2.35 -9.05
CA ALA A 225 -3.89 3.77 -9.42
C ALA A 225 -3.74 4.71 -8.22
N GLY A 226 -4.26 4.34 -7.04
CA GLY A 226 -4.06 5.06 -5.80
C GLY A 226 -2.63 4.96 -5.28
N GLY A 227 -1.98 3.82 -5.47
CA GLY A 227 -0.54 3.65 -5.19
C GLY A 227 0.29 4.57 -6.09
N ASN A 228 -0.10 4.70 -7.37
CA ASN A 228 0.50 5.70 -8.25
C ASN A 228 0.32 7.14 -7.73
N LEU A 229 -0.91 7.50 -7.34
CA LEU A 229 -1.22 8.83 -6.82
C LEU A 229 -0.44 9.14 -5.54
N ALA A 230 -0.26 8.17 -4.64
CA ALA A 230 0.53 8.34 -3.42
C ALA A 230 1.99 8.73 -3.73
N ALA A 231 2.67 7.96 -4.59
CA ALA A 231 4.03 8.25 -5.01
C ALA A 231 4.14 9.59 -5.75
N ALA A 232 3.18 9.87 -6.66
CA ALA A 232 3.15 11.15 -7.38
C ALA A 232 2.93 12.35 -6.43
N VAL A 233 2.13 12.20 -5.37
CA VAL A 233 1.97 13.23 -4.33
C VAL A 233 3.28 13.49 -3.60
N SER A 234 4.04 12.45 -3.25
CA SER A 234 5.38 12.61 -2.67
C SER A 234 6.33 13.34 -3.63
N MET A 235 6.32 12.99 -4.91
CA MET A 235 7.12 13.69 -5.93
C MET A 235 6.70 15.16 -6.06
N MET A 236 5.40 15.45 -6.14
CA MET A 236 4.88 16.81 -6.22
C MET A 236 5.19 17.62 -4.97
N ALA A 237 5.16 17.00 -3.78
CA ALA A 237 5.52 17.67 -2.53
C ALA A 237 6.99 18.10 -2.54
N ARG A 238 7.89 17.18 -2.93
CA ARG A 238 9.33 17.45 -3.09
C ARG A 238 9.57 18.60 -4.07
N ASP A 239 9.01 18.46 -5.27
CA ASP A 239 9.30 19.36 -6.40
C ASP A 239 8.71 20.77 -6.19
N LYS A 240 7.67 20.89 -5.36
CA LYS A 240 7.00 22.17 -5.04
C LYS A 240 7.38 22.74 -3.67
N GLY A 241 8.27 22.10 -2.93
CA GLY A 241 8.66 22.55 -1.58
C GLY A 241 7.51 22.51 -0.56
N VAL A 242 6.54 21.62 -0.74
CA VAL A 242 5.52 21.33 0.27
C VAL A 242 6.11 20.31 1.26
N GLN A 243 5.67 20.33 2.51
CA GLN A 243 6.10 19.35 3.51
C GLN A 243 5.94 17.92 2.95
N MET A 244 7.01 17.13 3.02
CA MET A 244 7.02 15.76 2.52
C MET A 244 6.20 14.83 3.42
N PRO A 245 5.54 13.80 2.87
CA PRO A 245 5.08 12.68 3.67
C PRO A 245 6.25 12.04 4.41
N LYS A 246 6.03 11.57 5.63
CA LYS A 246 7.04 10.84 6.39
C LYS A 246 7.29 9.42 5.86
N TYR A 247 6.30 8.86 5.19
CA TYR A 247 6.30 7.50 4.70
C TYR A 247 5.28 7.34 3.56
N GLU A 248 5.53 6.39 2.66
CA GLU A 248 4.52 5.98 1.66
C GLU A 248 4.31 4.46 1.61
N VAL A 249 3.05 4.04 1.47
CA VAL A 249 2.67 2.64 1.26
C VAL A 249 2.01 2.49 -0.10
N LEU A 250 2.67 1.79 -1.02
CA LEU A 250 2.23 1.60 -2.40
C LEU A 250 1.82 0.14 -2.60
N VAL A 251 0.52 -0.11 -2.63
CA VAL A 251 -0.03 -1.46 -2.79
C VAL A 251 -0.31 -1.70 -4.27
N PHE A 252 0.38 -2.69 -4.85
CA PHE A 252 0.40 -3.08 -6.26
C PHE A 252 0.26 -1.90 -7.22
N PRO A 253 1.13 -0.88 -7.10
CA PRO A 253 0.92 0.40 -7.77
C PRO A 253 0.96 0.25 -9.28
N ILE A 254 0.17 1.06 -9.99
CA ILE A 254 0.46 1.34 -11.40
C ILE A 254 1.75 2.17 -11.42
N ALA A 255 2.86 1.57 -11.80
CA ALA A 255 4.19 2.17 -11.72
C ALA A 255 4.78 2.49 -13.10
N GLY A 256 4.22 1.93 -14.16
CA GLY A 256 4.71 2.09 -15.53
C GLY A 256 3.59 2.33 -16.53
N TYR A 257 4.00 2.60 -17.77
CA TYR A 257 3.10 2.68 -18.94
C TYR A 257 3.40 1.62 -20.01
N ASP A 258 4.44 0.79 -19.81
CA ASP A 258 4.74 -0.31 -20.73
C ASP A 258 3.86 -1.54 -20.43
N VAL A 259 2.84 -1.76 -21.26
CA VAL A 259 1.96 -2.93 -21.17
C VAL A 259 2.58 -4.23 -21.74
N ASN A 260 3.91 -4.29 -21.90
CA ASN A 260 4.62 -5.45 -22.45
C ASN A 260 5.69 -6.03 -21.51
N THR A 261 5.70 -5.64 -20.23
CA THR A 261 6.54 -6.29 -19.21
C THR A 261 6.21 -7.79 -19.09
N PRO A 262 7.10 -8.61 -18.49
CA PRO A 262 6.86 -10.04 -18.34
C PRO A 262 5.51 -10.38 -17.69
N SER A 263 5.14 -9.70 -16.60
CA SER A 263 3.86 -9.92 -15.91
C SER A 263 2.65 -9.53 -16.76
N TYR A 264 2.72 -8.49 -17.59
CA TYR A 264 1.64 -8.15 -18.52
C TYR A 264 1.41 -9.25 -19.58
N LYS A 265 2.47 -9.94 -20.01
CA LYS A 265 2.38 -11.05 -20.96
C LYS A 265 1.84 -12.32 -20.31
N GLU A 266 2.22 -12.56 -19.05
CA GLU A 266 1.77 -13.71 -18.26
C GLU A 266 0.29 -13.57 -17.86
N HIS A 267 -0.12 -12.39 -17.41
CA HIS A 267 -1.43 -12.14 -16.82
C HIS A 267 -2.42 -11.49 -17.80
N VAL A 268 -2.54 -12.09 -18.98
CA VAL A 268 -3.50 -11.69 -20.02
C VAL A 268 -4.95 -12.11 -19.72
N MET A 269 -5.11 -13.17 -18.92
CA MET A 269 -6.42 -13.76 -18.58
C MET A 269 -6.75 -13.67 -17.08
N SER A 270 -5.88 -13.06 -16.28
CA SER A 270 -6.09 -12.92 -14.84
C SER A 270 -7.32 -12.09 -14.50
N LYS A 271 -7.78 -12.26 -13.27
CA LYS A 271 -8.92 -11.53 -12.70
C LYS A 271 -8.54 -11.00 -11.31
N PRO A 272 -9.15 -9.88 -10.86
CA PRO A 272 -10.09 -9.04 -11.60
C PRO A 272 -9.39 -8.16 -12.66
N LEU A 273 -8.06 -7.99 -12.56
CA LEU A 273 -7.27 -7.19 -13.48
C LEU A 273 -6.50 -8.09 -14.45
N ASN A 274 -6.39 -7.66 -15.71
CA ASN A 274 -5.57 -8.26 -16.75
C ASN A 274 -5.05 -7.18 -17.71
N LYS A 275 -4.15 -7.58 -18.61
CA LYS A 275 -3.58 -6.70 -19.64
C LYS A 275 -4.64 -5.91 -20.44
N PRO A 276 -5.67 -6.52 -21.06
CA PRO A 276 -6.67 -5.75 -21.81
C PRO A 276 -7.39 -4.70 -20.97
N PHE A 277 -7.60 -4.96 -19.68
CA PHE A 277 -8.27 -4.00 -18.81
C PHE A 277 -7.36 -2.82 -18.40
N MET A 278 -6.05 -3.05 -18.29
CA MET A 278 -5.08 -1.96 -18.15
C MET A 278 -4.99 -1.08 -19.40
N GLU A 279 -4.98 -1.67 -20.59
CA GLU A 279 -5.03 -0.91 -21.85
C GLU A 279 -6.31 -0.06 -21.93
N TRP A 280 -7.44 -0.61 -21.46
CA TRP A 280 -8.70 0.11 -21.33
C TRP A 280 -8.59 1.29 -20.35
N PHE A 281 -7.97 1.11 -19.18
CA PHE A 281 -7.75 2.21 -18.23
C PHE A 281 -6.93 3.35 -18.85
N PHE A 282 -5.79 3.03 -19.47
CA PHE A 282 -4.97 4.04 -20.13
C PHE A 282 -5.71 4.76 -21.26
N LYS A 283 -6.50 4.05 -22.06
CA LYS A 283 -7.32 4.64 -23.13
C LYS A 283 -8.30 5.69 -22.60
N TYR A 284 -8.98 5.41 -21.49
CA TYR A 284 -9.96 6.34 -20.92
C TYR A 284 -9.31 7.45 -20.10
N TYR A 285 -8.20 7.16 -19.42
CA TYR A 285 -7.56 8.10 -18.51
C TYR A 285 -6.66 9.14 -19.20
N LEU A 286 -5.84 8.72 -20.15
CA LEU A 286 -4.87 9.59 -20.80
C LEU A 286 -5.55 10.48 -21.84
N ARG A 287 -5.05 11.71 -22.03
CA ARG A 287 -5.50 12.59 -23.14
C ARG A 287 -4.83 12.18 -24.44
N SER A 288 -3.59 11.73 -24.36
CA SER A 288 -2.80 11.15 -25.46
C SER A 288 -1.75 10.18 -24.91
N ALA A 289 -1.16 9.35 -25.78
CA ALA A 289 -0.08 8.43 -25.37
C ALA A 289 1.15 9.16 -24.79
N ALA A 290 1.34 10.44 -25.10
CA ALA A 290 2.43 11.25 -24.52
C ALA A 290 2.27 11.45 -23.01
N ASP A 291 1.04 11.50 -22.50
CA ASP A 291 0.78 11.60 -21.05
C ASP A 291 1.33 10.37 -20.31
N GLY A 292 1.33 9.19 -20.95
CA GLY A 292 1.86 7.97 -20.35
C GLY A 292 3.37 8.02 -20.08
N LYS A 293 4.12 8.92 -20.73
CA LYS A 293 5.55 9.15 -20.45
C LYS A 293 5.77 10.17 -19.32
N ASN A 294 4.73 10.80 -18.81
CA ASN A 294 4.87 11.77 -17.74
C ASN A 294 5.36 11.06 -16.45
N PRO A 295 6.31 11.63 -15.69
CA PRO A 295 6.80 11.03 -14.46
C PRO A 295 5.73 10.76 -13.39
N MET A 296 4.58 11.44 -13.43
CA MET A 296 3.46 11.16 -12.52
C MET A 296 2.66 9.92 -12.92
N ILE A 297 2.84 9.39 -14.14
CA ILE A 297 2.26 8.11 -14.60
C ILE A 297 3.33 7.03 -14.57
N ASN A 298 4.43 7.27 -15.29
CA ASN A 298 5.53 6.34 -15.43
C ASN A 298 6.56 6.57 -14.31
N LEU A 299 6.20 6.14 -13.10
CA LEU A 299 7.02 6.28 -11.90
C LEU A 299 8.38 5.62 -12.05
N VAL A 300 8.46 4.49 -12.77
CA VAL A 300 9.73 3.81 -12.98
C VAL A 300 10.72 4.69 -13.74
N ASP A 301 10.30 5.63 -14.58
CA ASP A 301 11.24 6.53 -15.28
C ASP A 301 11.31 7.94 -14.65
N ALA A 302 10.74 8.10 -13.45
CA ALA A 302 10.77 9.35 -12.72
C ALA A 302 12.09 9.58 -11.97
N ASN A 303 12.31 10.83 -11.54
CA ASN A 303 13.31 11.12 -10.52
C ASN A 303 12.77 10.71 -9.14
N LEU A 304 13.31 9.62 -8.59
CA LEU A 304 12.89 9.04 -7.31
C LEU A 304 13.78 9.45 -6.12
N LYS A 305 14.84 10.22 -6.36
CA LYS A 305 15.77 10.64 -5.29
C LYS A 305 15.06 11.55 -4.28
N GLY A 306 15.27 11.28 -2.99
CA GLY A 306 14.71 12.09 -1.90
C GLY A 306 13.21 11.89 -1.68
N LEU A 307 12.62 10.83 -2.23
CA LEU A 307 11.29 10.37 -1.85
C LEU A 307 11.31 9.72 -0.44
N PRO A 308 10.15 9.65 0.24
CA PRO A 308 10.11 9.12 1.60
C PRO A 308 10.40 7.61 1.63
N PRO A 309 10.80 7.06 2.78
CA PRO A 309 10.84 5.61 2.96
C PRO A 309 9.52 4.97 2.54
N THR A 310 9.61 3.84 1.83
CA THR A 310 8.50 3.30 1.03
C THR A 310 8.29 1.82 1.33
N THR A 311 7.06 1.42 1.63
CA THR A 311 6.64 0.00 1.57
C THR A 311 5.93 -0.26 0.25
N ILE A 312 6.34 -1.28 -0.50
CA ILE A 312 5.67 -1.74 -1.71
C ILE A 312 5.14 -3.15 -1.51
N ILE A 313 3.84 -3.33 -1.69
CA ILE A 313 3.17 -4.63 -1.55
C ILE A 313 2.74 -5.11 -2.93
N GLY A 314 3.31 -6.22 -3.42
CA GLY A 314 2.95 -6.80 -4.71
C GLY A 314 1.99 -7.99 -4.59
N ALA A 315 1.18 -8.20 -5.63
CA ALA A 315 0.44 -9.44 -5.86
C ALA A 315 1.14 -10.26 -6.97
N GLY A 316 1.21 -11.58 -6.79
CA GLY A 316 1.89 -12.48 -7.72
C GLY A 316 1.09 -12.84 -8.97
N ILE A 317 -0.24 -12.68 -8.92
CA ILE A 317 -1.14 -12.97 -10.04
C ILE A 317 -1.70 -11.65 -10.54
N ASP A 318 -0.82 -10.81 -11.09
CA ASP A 318 -1.10 -9.40 -11.35
C ASP A 318 -0.27 -8.87 -12.53
N PRO A 319 -0.88 -8.30 -13.58
CA PRO A 319 -0.13 -7.67 -14.66
C PRO A 319 0.85 -6.58 -14.19
N LEU A 320 0.60 -5.94 -13.05
CA LEU A 320 1.45 -4.88 -12.49
C LEU A 320 2.65 -5.39 -11.67
N MET A 321 2.78 -6.71 -11.48
CA MET A 321 3.82 -7.29 -10.62
C MET A 321 5.24 -6.82 -11.02
N SER A 322 5.58 -6.86 -12.30
CA SER A 322 6.93 -6.51 -12.78
C SER A 322 7.26 -5.04 -12.56
N GLU A 323 6.30 -4.14 -12.81
CA GLU A 323 6.52 -2.70 -12.66
C GLU A 323 6.58 -2.29 -11.19
N GLY A 324 5.81 -2.94 -10.31
CA GLY A 324 5.94 -2.75 -8.85
C GLY A 324 7.33 -3.15 -8.33
N LYS A 325 7.88 -4.28 -8.79
CA LYS A 325 9.26 -4.68 -8.44
C LYS A 325 10.29 -3.74 -9.03
N THR A 326 10.11 -3.32 -10.29
CA THR A 326 11.01 -2.38 -10.95
C THR A 326 11.04 -1.03 -10.21
N LEU A 327 9.89 -0.56 -9.72
CA LEU A 327 9.82 0.66 -8.92
C LEU A 327 10.59 0.52 -7.60
N ALA A 328 10.45 -0.62 -6.91
CA ALA A 328 11.21 -0.90 -5.69
C ALA A 328 12.73 -0.82 -5.95
N ASP A 329 13.20 -1.48 -7.00
CA ASP A 329 14.63 -1.49 -7.35
C ASP A 329 15.15 -0.09 -7.70
N LYS A 330 14.34 0.71 -8.40
CA LYS A 330 14.72 2.07 -8.77
C LYS A 330 14.67 3.05 -7.58
N LEU A 331 13.76 2.86 -6.62
CA LEU A 331 13.74 3.60 -5.36
C LEU A 331 15.00 3.29 -4.53
N GLU A 332 15.34 2.02 -4.38
CA GLU A 332 16.57 1.58 -3.67
C GLU A 332 17.82 2.17 -4.34
N ALA A 333 17.91 2.09 -5.68
CA ALA A 333 19.01 2.67 -6.45
C ALA A 333 19.09 4.20 -6.32
N ALA A 334 17.96 4.87 -6.04
CA ALA A 334 17.90 6.31 -5.76
C ALA A 334 18.22 6.67 -4.30
N GLY A 335 18.55 5.68 -3.45
CA GLY A 335 18.90 5.85 -2.05
C GLY A 335 17.69 5.94 -1.11
N VAL A 336 16.51 5.53 -1.55
CA VAL A 336 15.31 5.45 -0.71
C VAL A 336 15.31 4.14 0.06
N SER A 337 14.94 4.18 1.35
CA SER A 337 14.71 2.95 2.13
C SER A 337 13.42 2.29 1.66
N VAL A 338 13.50 1.05 1.18
CA VAL A 338 12.37 0.31 0.62
C VAL A 338 12.12 -0.99 1.39
N ASN A 339 10.85 -1.29 1.65
CA ASN A 339 10.38 -2.60 2.09
C ASN A 339 9.45 -3.18 1.03
N TYR A 340 9.97 -4.09 0.19
CA TYR A 340 9.19 -4.75 -0.85
C TYR A 340 8.72 -6.15 -0.39
N LYS A 341 7.41 -6.41 -0.48
CA LYS A 341 6.84 -7.74 -0.19
C LYS A 341 5.90 -8.18 -1.31
N LEU A 342 6.23 -9.31 -1.94
CA LEU A 342 5.36 -9.99 -2.90
C LEU A 342 4.55 -11.09 -2.23
N TYR A 343 3.24 -11.12 -2.52
CA TYR A 343 2.33 -12.20 -2.13
C TYR A 343 2.00 -13.06 -3.37
N PRO A 344 2.63 -14.24 -3.54
CA PRO A 344 2.68 -14.93 -4.83
C PRO A 344 1.36 -15.57 -5.29
N ASN A 345 0.42 -15.81 -4.37
CA ASN A 345 -0.78 -16.60 -4.60
C ASN A 345 -2.08 -15.78 -4.54
N VAL A 346 -1.99 -14.45 -4.58
CA VAL A 346 -3.15 -13.55 -4.62
C VAL A 346 -3.15 -12.73 -5.89
N THR A 347 -4.33 -12.26 -6.27
CA THR A 347 -4.53 -11.42 -7.46
C THR A 347 -4.52 -9.93 -7.09
N HIS A 348 -4.55 -9.07 -8.10
CA HIS A 348 -4.85 -7.64 -7.93
C HIS A 348 -6.15 -7.44 -7.09
N GLU A 349 -6.23 -6.35 -6.34
CA GLU A 349 -7.34 -5.98 -5.41
C GLU A 349 -7.43 -6.79 -4.10
N PHE A 350 -6.44 -7.61 -3.73
CA PHE A 350 -6.56 -8.47 -2.53
C PHE A 350 -6.50 -7.70 -1.20
N PHE A 351 -5.86 -6.53 -1.13
CA PHE A 351 -5.45 -5.90 0.13
C PHE A 351 -6.63 -5.56 1.05
N GLY A 352 -7.79 -5.16 0.51
CA GLY A 352 -9.00 -4.88 1.27
C GLY A 352 -9.79 -6.12 1.75
N MET A 353 -9.28 -7.34 1.54
CA MET A 353 -10.01 -8.59 1.77
C MET A 353 -9.62 -9.34 3.06
N ASP A 354 -9.08 -8.66 4.08
CA ASP A 354 -8.52 -9.28 5.30
C ASP A 354 -9.50 -10.08 6.19
N ALA A 355 -10.80 -9.92 5.94
CA ALA A 355 -11.84 -10.72 6.56
C ALA A 355 -11.89 -12.16 6.00
N VAL A 356 -11.42 -12.37 4.77
CA VAL A 356 -11.53 -13.64 4.03
C VAL A 356 -10.17 -14.16 3.59
N VAL A 357 -9.28 -13.30 3.09
CA VAL A 357 -8.00 -13.68 2.50
C VAL A 357 -6.87 -13.47 3.52
N PRO A 358 -6.20 -14.53 4.01
CA PRO A 358 -5.14 -14.40 5.02
C PRO A 358 -3.99 -13.49 4.60
N GLN A 359 -3.57 -13.59 3.33
CA GLN A 359 -2.50 -12.76 2.77
C GLN A 359 -2.85 -11.26 2.79
N ALA A 360 -4.13 -10.91 2.65
CA ALA A 360 -4.58 -9.52 2.76
C ALA A 360 -4.37 -8.99 4.19
N ARG A 361 -4.67 -9.82 5.21
CA ARG A 361 -4.41 -9.48 6.60
C ARG A 361 -2.92 -9.29 6.87
N GLU A 362 -2.09 -10.22 6.39
CA GLU A 362 -0.63 -10.13 6.51
C GLU A 362 -0.08 -8.86 5.85
N ALA A 363 -0.58 -8.51 4.65
CA ALA A 363 -0.19 -7.32 3.94
C ALA A 363 -0.59 -6.03 4.68
N GLN A 364 -1.80 -6.00 5.24
CA GLN A 364 -2.26 -4.88 6.06
C GLN A 364 -1.45 -4.77 7.37
N ASP A 365 -1.07 -5.89 7.99
CA ASP A 365 -0.24 -5.90 9.20
C ASP A 365 1.18 -5.38 8.93
N LEU A 366 1.77 -5.77 7.80
CA LEU A 366 3.03 -5.21 7.31
C LEU A 366 2.94 -3.69 7.13
N ALA A 367 1.97 -3.23 6.34
CA ALA A 367 1.75 -1.79 6.11
C ALA A 367 1.55 -1.03 7.42
N ALA A 368 0.73 -1.57 8.33
CA ALA A 368 0.45 -0.94 9.60
C ALA A 368 1.68 -0.90 10.53
N SER A 369 2.51 -1.94 10.53
CA SER A 369 3.76 -1.97 11.29
C SER A 369 4.70 -0.85 10.83
N ASP A 370 4.94 -0.75 9.52
CA ASP A 370 5.85 0.23 8.94
C ASP A 370 5.35 1.67 9.14
N LEU A 371 4.05 1.89 8.93
CA LEU A 371 3.41 3.18 9.20
C LEU A 371 3.54 3.60 10.66
N LYS A 372 3.29 2.69 11.62
CA LYS A 372 3.46 2.98 13.05
C LYS A 372 4.91 3.27 13.41
N ALA A 373 5.87 2.61 12.76
CA ALA A 373 7.28 2.87 13.00
C ALA A 373 7.70 4.26 12.51
N ALA A 374 7.21 4.67 11.34
CA ALA A 374 7.56 5.95 10.70
C ALA A 374 6.81 7.16 11.28
N LEU A 375 5.62 6.96 11.83
CA LEU A 375 4.73 8.02 12.34
C LEU A 375 4.74 8.17 13.87
N LYS A 376 5.82 7.73 14.54
CA LYS A 376 5.99 7.95 15.98
C LYS A 376 6.02 9.44 16.33
#